data_AF-A0AAI9EPA9-F1
#
_entry.id   AF-A0AAI9EPA9-F1
#
_cell.length_a   1.000
_cell.length_b   1.000
_cell.length_c   1.000
_cell.angle_alpha   90.00
_cell.angle_beta   90.00
_cell.angle_gamma   90.00
#
_symmetry.space_group_name_H-M   'P 1'
#
loop_
_entity.id
_entity.type
_entity.pdbx_description
1 polymer ?
#
loop_
_entity_poly.entity_id
_entity_poly.type
_entity_poly.pdbx_seq_one_letter_code
_entity_poly.pdbx_strand_id
1 'polypeptide(L)'
;MSMFINLTPALAPATENHIPSVGINSPVEDRVRSLFASYSVTASNEKAAIINQVNNGDATNPAELLQLQNRVGNYSLAINMISTLTHKSVSAIDSVLKAQ
;
A
#
# COMPACT_ATOMS: atom_id res chain seq x y z
N MET A 1 -16.20 5.72 33.39
CA MET A 1 -15.49 6.73 32.58
C MET A 1 -15.06 6.04 31.29
N SER A 2 -15.89 6.08 30.24
CA SER A 2 -15.63 5.36 29.00
C SER A 2 -14.81 6.23 28.06
N MET A 3 -13.54 5.91 27.88
CA MET A 3 -12.64 6.63 26.98
C MET A 3 -12.82 6.04 25.58
N PHE A 4 -13.62 6.70 24.75
CA PHE A 4 -13.72 6.37 23.33
C PHE A 4 -12.47 6.92 22.63
N ILE A 5 -11.55 6.02 22.28
CA ILE A 5 -10.38 6.36 21.47
C ILE A 5 -10.88 6.54 20.03
N ASN A 6 -10.76 7.75 19.51
CA ASN A 6 -11.14 8.08 18.15
C ASN A 6 -10.05 7.54 17.19
N LEU A 7 -10.27 6.36 16.59
CA LEU A 7 -9.37 5.75 15.59
C LEU A 7 -9.57 6.36 14.19
N THR A 8 -9.57 7.69 14.07
CA THR A 8 -9.46 8.31 12.74
C THR A 8 -8.03 8.06 12.25
N PRO A 9 -7.81 7.33 11.14
CA PRO A 9 -6.49 7.27 10.54
C PRO A 9 -6.15 8.69 10.10
N ALA A 10 -5.16 9.30 10.75
CA ALA A 10 -4.58 10.53 10.27
C ALA A 10 -3.95 10.23 8.91
N LEU A 11 -4.51 10.78 7.83
CA LEU A 11 -3.81 10.90 6.56
C LEU A 11 -2.58 11.77 6.82
N ALA A 12 -1.47 11.15 7.19
CA ALA A 12 -0.17 11.78 7.04
C ALA A 12 0.01 12.07 5.54
N PRO A 13 0.42 13.28 5.14
CA PRO A 13 0.72 13.57 3.76
C PRO A 13 1.74 12.54 3.27
N ALA A 14 1.40 11.83 2.20
CA ALA A 14 2.29 10.86 1.58
C ALA A 14 3.60 11.59 1.27
N THR A 15 4.67 11.23 1.97
CA THR A 15 6.00 11.81 1.74
C THR A 15 6.45 11.42 0.33
N GLU A 16 6.52 12.43 -0.52
CA GLU A 16 6.78 12.41 -1.97
C GLU A 16 8.19 11.93 -2.37
N ASN A 17 8.91 11.23 -1.49
CA ASN A 17 10.38 11.13 -1.56
C ASN A 17 10.96 9.78 -2.01
N HIS A 18 10.17 8.84 -2.53
CA HIS A 18 10.70 7.58 -3.04
C HIS A 18 10.15 7.19 -4.42
N ILE A 19 10.07 8.14 -5.34
CA ILE A 19 9.98 7.78 -6.76
C ILE A 19 11.42 7.40 -7.17
N PRO A 20 11.74 6.12 -7.42
CA PRO A 20 13.04 5.79 -7.99
C PRO A 20 13.22 6.60 -9.28
N SER A 21 14.44 7.09 -9.50
CA SER A 21 14.83 7.75 -10.75
C SER A 21 14.73 6.76 -11.91
N VAL A 22 13.51 6.46 -12.33
CA VAL A 22 13.25 5.83 -13.61
C VAL A 22 13.48 6.94 -14.61
N GLY A 23 14.60 6.85 -15.34
CA GLY A 23 14.92 7.81 -16.39
C GLY A 23 13.66 8.09 -17.21
N ILE A 24 13.32 9.37 -17.35
CA ILE A 24 12.07 9.85 -17.96
C ILE A 24 11.95 9.42 -19.44
N ASN A 25 13.01 8.80 -19.99
CA ASN A 25 13.14 8.36 -21.37
C ASN A 25 12.78 6.89 -21.62
N SER A 26 12.38 6.12 -20.59
CA SER A 26 11.98 4.72 -20.77
C SER A 26 10.50 4.60 -21.21
N PRO A 27 10.15 3.62 -22.06
CA PRO A 27 8.75 3.35 -22.41
C PRO A 27 7.88 3.22 -21.15
N VAL A 28 6.65 3.73 -21.23
CA VAL A 28 5.69 3.67 -20.12
C VAL A 28 5.47 2.23 -19.63
N GLU A 29 5.46 1.26 -20.55
CA GLU A 29 5.34 -0.16 -20.20
C GLU A 29 6.48 -0.64 -19.30
N ASP A 30 7.73 -0.35 -19.64
CA ASP A 30 8.90 -0.75 -18.85
C ASP A 30 8.90 -0.09 -17.46
N ARG A 31 8.45 1.17 -17.39
CA ARG A 31 8.29 1.88 -16.13
C ARG A 31 7.20 1.25 -15.25
N VAL A 32 6.04 0.91 -15.83
CA VAL A 32 4.96 0.24 -15.08
C VAL A 32 5.41 -1.13 -14.61
N ARG A 33 6.07 -1.91 -15.48
CA ARG A 33 6.60 -3.24 -15.17
C ARG A 33 7.59 -3.21 -14.01
N SER A 34 8.57 -2.30 -14.06
CA SER A 34 9.59 -2.17 -13.01
C SER A 34 9.01 -1.68 -11.68
N LEU A 35 8.10 -0.69 -11.71
CA LEU A 35 7.42 -0.21 -10.51
C LEU A 35 6.53 -1.29 -9.89
N PHE A 36 5.77 -2.03 -10.69
CA PHE A 36 4.94 -3.12 -10.22
C PHE A 36 5.77 -4.24 -9.60
N ALA A 37 6.85 -4.68 -10.27
CA ALA A 37 7.73 -5.72 -9.76
C ALA A 37 8.36 -5.30 -8.41
N SER A 38 8.87 -4.08 -8.33
CA SER A 38 9.47 -3.52 -7.10
C SER A 38 8.45 -3.44 -5.96
N TYR A 39 7.24 -3.00 -6.28
CA TYR A 39 6.17 -2.89 -5.31
C TYR A 39 5.68 -4.26 -4.84
N SER A 40 5.55 -5.25 -5.74
CA SER A 40 5.11 -6.60 -5.41
C SER A 40 6.05 -7.29 -4.41
N VAL A 41 7.37 -7.12 -4.60
CA VAL A 41 8.37 -7.60 -3.64
C VAL A 41 8.23 -6.89 -2.30
N THR A 42 8.14 -5.56 -2.31
CA THR A 42 7.96 -4.75 -1.09
C THR A 42 6.70 -5.15 -0.31
N ALA A 43 5.57 -5.30 -1.00
CA ALA A 43 4.30 -5.71 -0.40
C ALA A 43 4.37 -7.13 0.18
N SER A 44 5.01 -8.05 -0.54
CA SER A 44 5.19 -9.43 -0.06
C SER A 44 6.06 -9.49 1.19
N ASN A 45 7.15 -8.70 1.21
CA ASN A 45 8.04 -8.58 2.36
C ASN A 45 7.33 -7.94 3.57
N GLU A 46 6.54 -6.88 3.36
CA GLU A 46 5.80 -6.25 4.46
C GLU A 46 4.74 -7.20 5.03
N LYS A 47 4.02 -7.93 4.18
CA LYS A 47 3.10 -9.00 4.64
C LYS A 47 3.82 -10.04 5.48
N ALA A 48 4.99 -10.51 5.04
CA ALA A 48 5.78 -11.48 5.80
C ALA A 48 6.26 -10.89 7.15
N ALA A 49 6.68 -9.63 7.17
CA ALA A 49 7.12 -8.94 8.37
C ALA A 49 5.97 -8.71 9.38
N ILE A 50 4.77 -8.37 8.89
CA ILE A 50 3.54 -8.29 9.72
C ILE A 50 3.24 -9.66 10.34
N ILE A 51 3.24 -10.73 9.55
CA ILE A 51 2.98 -12.08 10.05
C ILE A 51 4.04 -12.52 11.07
N ASN A 52 5.31 -12.21 10.83
CA ASN A 52 6.37 -12.46 11.81
C ASN A 52 6.17 -11.68 13.11
N GLN A 53 5.72 -10.42 13.04
CA GLN A 53 5.41 -9.63 14.23
C GLN A 53 4.20 -10.20 14.98
N VAL A 54 3.19 -10.71 14.28
CA VAL A 54 2.04 -11.41 14.91
C VAL A 54 2.51 -12.67 15.64
N ASN A 55 3.41 -13.45 15.02
CA ASN A 55 3.83 -14.75 15.57
C ASN A 55 4.87 -14.65 16.69
N ASN A 56 5.71 -13.62 16.69
CA ASN A 56 6.85 -13.49 17.60
C ASN A 56 6.80 -12.25 18.50
N GLY A 57 5.84 -11.34 18.29
CA GLY A 57 5.69 -10.12 19.09
C GLY A 57 4.96 -10.37 20.41
N ASP A 58 5.05 -9.40 21.33
CA ASP A 58 4.37 -9.49 22.62
C ASP A 58 2.90 -9.07 22.46
N ALA A 59 2.01 -10.07 22.41
CA ALA A 59 0.57 -9.87 22.32
C ALA A 59 -0.07 -9.28 23.60
N THR A 60 0.68 -9.15 24.69
CA THR A 60 0.25 -8.49 25.92
C THR A 60 0.76 -7.05 26.05
N ASN A 61 1.65 -6.61 25.15
CA ASN A 61 2.14 -5.23 25.13
C ASN A 61 1.24 -4.34 24.24
N PRO A 62 0.45 -3.42 24.83
CA PRO A 62 -0.47 -2.57 24.06
C PRO A 62 0.24 -1.63 23.08
N ALA A 63 1.48 -1.22 23.36
CA ALA A 63 2.25 -0.37 22.43
C ALA A 63 2.65 -1.14 21.16
N GLU A 64 3.06 -2.40 21.29
CA GLU A 64 3.40 -3.27 20.16
C GLU A 64 2.17 -3.62 19.34
N LEU A 65 1.04 -3.89 20.00
CA LEU A 65 -0.23 -4.13 19.32
C LEU A 65 -0.71 -2.92 18.51
N LEU A 66 -0.56 -1.71 19.05
CA LEU A 66 -0.89 -0.48 18.32
C LEU A 66 0.01 -0.29 17.09
N GLN A 67 1.31 -0.58 17.21
CA GLN A 67 2.22 -0.52 16.06
C GLN A 67 1.84 -1.56 15.00
N LEU A 68 1.55 -2.78 15.41
CA LEU A 68 1.10 -3.85 14.53
C LEU A 68 -0.21 -3.46 13.81
N GLN A 69 -1.18 -2.92 14.53
CA GLN A 69 -2.45 -2.44 13.96
C GLN A 69 -2.21 -1.35 12.90
N ASN A 70 -1.34 -0.37 13.19
CA ASN A 70 -0.99 0.68 12.23
C ASN A 70 -0.33 0.10 10.97
N ARG A 71 0.60 -0.85 11.12
CA ARG A 71 1.25 -1.51 9.99
C ARG A 71 0.27 -2.31 9.12
N VAL A 72 -0.60 -3.09 9.75
CA VAL A 72 -1.67 -3.83 9.05
C VAL A 72 -2.60 -2.88 8.32
N GLY A 73 -3.02 -1.79 8.97
CA GLY A 73 -3.87 -0.76 8.37
C GLY A 73 -3.23 -0.11 7.14
N ASN A 74 -1.96 0.29 7.25
CA ASN A 74 -1.20 0.89 6.15
C ASN A 74 -1.03 -0.08 4.98
N TYR A 75 -0.70 -1.35 5.25
CA TYR A 75 -0.60 -2.39 4.22
C TYR A 75 -1.93 -2.59 3.48
N SER A 76 -3.04 -2.73 4.22
CA SER A 76 -4.38 -2.91 3.66
C SER A 76 -4.79 -1.72 2.79
N LEU A 77 -4.57 -0.49 3.27
CA LEU A 77 -4.87 0.72 2.53
C LEU A 77 -4.08 0.78 1.21
N ALA A 78 -2.78 0.50 1.24
CA ALA A 78 -1.93 0.55 0.05
C ALA A 78 -2.38 -0.46 -1.04
N ILE A 79 -2.65 -1.70 -0.65
CA ILE A 79 -3.12 -2.74 -1.58
C ILE A 79 -4.50 -2.39 -2.18
N ASN A 80 -5.42 -1.88 -1.36
CA ASN A 80 -6.75 -1.48 -1.83
C ASN A 80 -6.69 -0.30 -2.82
N MET A 81 -5.84 0.70 -2.56
CA MET A 81 -5.65 1.82 -3.49
C MET A 81 -5.10 1.34 -4.82
N ILE A 82 -4.11 0.45 -4.82
CA ILE A 82 -3.52 -0.09 -6.06
C ILE A 82 -4.54 -0.91 -6.85
N SER A 83 -5.29 -1.78 -6.18
CA SER A 83 -6.37 -2.55 -6.82
C SER A 83 -7.41 -1.63 -7.45
N THR A 84 -7.84 -0.61 -6.69
CA THR A 84 -8.83 0.38 -7.16
C THR A 84 -8.32 1.18 -8.36
N LEU A 85 -7.08 1.68 -8.28
CA LEU A 85 -6.47 2.45 -9.36
C LEU A 85 -6.31 1.60 -10.62
N THR A 86 -5.80 0.36 -10.47
CA THR A 86 -5.65 -0.59 -11.56
C THR A 86 -6.99 -0.86 -12.25
N HIS A 87 -8.02 -1.17 -11.47
CA HIS A 87 -9.36 -1.44 -11.99
C HIS A 87 -9.94 -0.23 -12.74
N LYS A 88 -9.80 0.98 -12.18
CA LYS A 88 -10.27 2.22 -12.80
C LYS A 88 -9.52 2.55 -14.09
N SER A 89 -8.20 2.35 -14.12
CA SER A 89 -7.39 2.55 -15.33
C SER A 89 -7.80 1.62 -16.47
N VAL A 90 -7.98 0.32 -16.19
CA VAL A 90 -8.44 -0.65 -17.19
C VAL A 90 -9.85 -0.29 -17.67
N SER A 91 -10.76 0.04 -16.75
CA SER A 91 -12.13 0.45 -17.10
C SER A 91 -12.16 1.70 -18.00
N ALA A 92 -11.26 2.65 -17.77
CA ALA A 92 -11.13 3.84 -18.61
C ALA A 92 -10.66 3.49 -20.04
N ILE A 93 -9.68 2.59 -20.15
CA ILE A 93 -9.19 2.07 -21.44
C ILE A 93 -10.31 1.36 -22.19
N ASP A 94 -11.02 0.43 -21.53
CA ASP A 94 -12.14 -0.30 -22.12
C ASP A 94 -13.26 0.63 -22.59
N SER A 95 -13.55 1.69 -21.82
CA SER A 95 -14.54 2.71 -22.18
C SER A 95 -14.17 3.42 -23.47
N VAL A 96 -12.89 3.84 -23.62
CA VAL A 96 -12.39 4.52 -24.84
C VAL A 96 -12.37 3.56 -26.05
N LEU A 97 -12.03 2.29 -25.84
CA LEU A 97 -12.01 1.30 -26.92
C LEU A 97 -13.42 0.97 -27.44
N LYS A 98 -14.41 0.90 -26.54
CA LYS A 98 -15.81 0.63 -26.92
C LYS A 98 -16.55 1.84 -27.52
N ALA A 99 -16.04 3.05 -27.29
CA ALA A 99 -16.60 4.28 -27.83
C ALA A 99 -16.16 4.57 -29.29
N GLN A 100 -15.21 3.80 -29.81
CA GLN A 100 -14.76 3.82 -31.21
C GLN A 100 -15.50 2.76 -32.03
#